data_AF-A0A1M3LDZ6-F1
#
_entry.id   AF-A0A1M3LDZ6-F1
#
_cell.length_a   1.000
_cell.length_b   1.000
_cell.length_c   1.000
_cell.angle_alpha   90.00
_cell.angle_beta   90.00
_cell.angle_gamma   90.00
#
_symmetry.space_group_name_H-M   'P 1'
#
loop_
_entity.id
_entity.type
_entity.pdbx_description
1 polymer ?
#
loop_
_entity_poly.entity_id
_entity_poly.type
_entity_poly.pdbx_seq_one_letter_code
_entity_poly.pdbx_strand_id
1 'polypeptide(L)'
;MTIMLFVDIVWLIFFIFISGVFVIEYSKKHGLNLSISISIYIIHFIMTVFYWQFSIINNIDSVVYYNMALTEKNILNTLGIGTKFIVSITLPLVQYLGFNYFNCFAFFSFCGLIGFFKLYKLLDILDRDNKIRLFKIRIIYIILLLPQFHFWTCALGKDSLSFLATILIIESVLKNNKFVYSVQFILSVALLFLVRPYLFIFLILAFVISRIIYGKTHVLYKILFSFLIIGLFLFFKESLLSYFNIEDFSQKSVDSTINFYSEYSQDRSGSFIDPASTNFFMLVFSYLYRPFFYDAKGALQLFSSIENLFLLVIFIKFFSLNFIKYIFKDSILLFLMTYFFINLIIKSLTLYNLGLASRQKYIIIPVFFIAFYYFKEMYNRRQLFLESIDR
;
A
#
# COMPACT_ATOMS: atom_id res chain seq x y z
N MET A 1 -36.26 -8.36 -13.24
CA MET A 1 -35.49 -8.82 -12.06
C MET A 1 -34.58 -10.00 -12.39
N THR A 2 -35.09 -11.04 -13.08
CA THR A 2 -34.32 -12.25 -13.47
C THR A 2 -33.14 -11.98 -14.43
N ILE A 3 -33.28 -11.06 -15.40
CA ILE A 3 -32.19 -10.76 -16.37
C ILE A 3 -31.01 -10.04 -15.69
N MET A 4 -31.26 -9.05 -14.84
CA MET A 4 -30.19 -8.34 -14.11
C MET A 4 -29.43 -9.27 -13.16
N LEU A 5 -30.16 -10.12 -12.43
CA LEU A 5 -29.54 -11.12 -11.57
C LEU A 5 -28.68 -12.11 -12.37
N PHE A 6 -29.14 -12.50 -13.56
CA PHE A 6 -28.37 -13.35 -14.45
C PHE A 6 -27.07 -12.67 -14.92
N VAL A 7 -27.14 -11.41 -15.38
CA VAL A 7 -25.95 -10.63 -15.79
C VAL A 7 -24.96 -10.51 -14.63
N ASP A 8 -25.46 -10.29 -13.41
CA ASP A 8 -24.61 -10.18 -12.24
C ASP A 8 -23.85 -11.48 -11.93
N ILE A 9 -24.54 -12.62 -12.00
CA ILE A 9 -23.94 -13.95 -11.79
C ILE A 9 -22.88 -14.22 -12.87
N VAL A 10 -23.16 -13.86 -14.14
CA VAL A 10 -22.21 -14.04 -15.24
C VAL A 10 -20.92 -13.26 -15.00
N TRP A 11 -21.00 -12.00 -14.58
CA TRP A 11 -19.81 -11.20 -14.28
C TRP A 11 -19.02 -11.75 -13.09
N LEU A 12 -19.70 -12.21 -12.04
CA LEU A 12 -19.04 -12.83 -10.91
C LEU A 12 -18.30 -14.12 -11.31
N ILE A 13 -18.95 -14.99 -12.08
CA ILE A 13 -18.32 -16.23 -12.61
C ILE A 13 -17.12 -15.85 -13.48
N PHE A 14 -17.25 -14.83 -14.34
CA PHE A 14 -16.16 -14.34 -15.16
C PHE A 14 -14.97 -13.90 -14.30
N PHE A 15 -15.18 -13.11 -13.24
CA PHE A 15 -14.10 -12.68 -12.35
C PHE A 15 -13.46 -13.84 -11.60
N ILE A 16 -14.23 -14.80 -11.10
CA ILE A 16 -13.70 -16.00 -10.46
C ILE A 16 -12.83 -16.79 -11.46
N PHE A 17 -13.34 -17.00 -12.67
CA PHE A 17 -12.63 -17.75 -13.71
C PHE A 17 -11.33 -17.05 -14.13
N ILE A 18 -11.37 -15.77 -14.50
CA ILE A 18 -10.19 -15.04 -14.99
C ILE A 18 -9.13 -14.88 -13.89
N SER A 19 -9.55 -14.69 -12.63
CA SER A 19 -8.64 -14.61 -11.50
C SER A 19 -8.00 -15.96 -11.17
N GLY A 20 -8.75 -17.05 -11.24
CA GLY A 20 -8.22 -18.41 -11.09
C GLY A 20 -7.20 -18.78 -12.19
N VAL A 21 -7.52 -18.48 -13.45
CA VAL A 21 -6.60 -18.66 -14.58
C VAL A 21 -5.34 -17.83 -14.39
N PHE A 22 -5.48 -16.55 -14.02
CA PHE A 22 -4.34 -15.67 -13.72
C PHE A 22 -3.44 -16.26 -12.63
N VAL A 23 -4.01 -16.71 -11.51
CA VAL A 23 -3.26 -17.30 -10.38
C VAL A 23 -2.43 -18.50 -10.85
N ILE A 24 -3.04 -19.42 -11.59
CA ILE A 24 -2.37 -20.65 -12.04
C ILE A 24 -1.25 -20.32 -13.05
N GLU A 25 -1.57 -19.55 -14.08
CA GLU A 25 -0.63 -19.25 -15.16
C GLU A 25 0.52 -18.36 -14.69
N TYR A 26 0.24 -17.36 -13.84
CA TYR A 26 1.26 -16.50 -13.26
C TYR A 26 2.21 -17.31 -12.36
N SER A 27 1.67 -18.22 -11.55
CA SER A 27 2.47 -19.07 -10.66
C SER A 27 3.39 -20.00 -11.45
N LYS A 28 2.86 -20.68 -12.48
CA LYS A 28 3.65 -21.54 -13.36
C LYS A 28 4.76 -20.76 -14.06
N LYS A 29 4.42 -19.62 -14.67
CA LYS A 29 5.37 -18.77 -15.40
C LYS A 29 6.55 -18.30 -14.54
N HIS A 30 6.31 -18.08 -13.25
CA HIS A 30 7.31 -17.54 -12.33
C HIS A 30 7.88 -18.56 -11.33
N GLY A 31 7.50 -19.85 -11.44
CA GLY A 31 7.97 -20.91 -10.54
C GLY A 31 7.54 -20.74 -9.09
N LEU A 32 6.39 -20.08 -8.85
CA LEU A 32 5.87 -19.83 -7.50
C LEU A 32 5.23 -21.10 -6.92
N ASN A 33 5.21 -21.22 -5.59
CA ASN A 33 4.57 -22.36 -4.93
C ASN A 33 3.05 -22.29 -5.13
N LEU A 34 2.51 -23.23 -5.91
CA LEU A 34 1.10 -23.25 -6.28
C LEU A 34 0.16 -23.35 -5.07
N SER A 35 0.54 -24.09 -4.01
CA SER A 35 -0.27 -24.18 -2.80
C SER A 35 -0.40 -22.84 -2.09
N ILE A 36 0.69 -22.06 -2.03
CA ILE A 36 0.66 -20.71 -1.47
C ILE A 36 -0.13 -19.77 -2.38
N SER A 37 0.06 -19.85 -3.69
CA SER A 37 -0.71 -19.06 -4.65
C SER A 37 -2.22 -19.29 -4.55
N ILE A 38 -2.65 -20.54 -4.42
CA ILE A 38 -4.06 -20.89 -4.21
C ILE A 38 -4.55 -20.37 -2.86
N SER A 39 -3.72 -20.45 -1.81
CA SER A 39 -4.07 -19.92 -0.49
C SER A 39 -4.26 -18.39 -0.51
N ILE A 40 -3.36 -17.65 -1.17
CA ILE A 40 -3.49 -16.20 -1.40
C ILE A 40 -4.80 -15.91 -2.12
N TYR A 41 -5.12 -16.67 -3.18
CA TYR A 41 -6.35 -16.49 -3.95
C TYR A 41 -7.61 -16.70 -3.10
N ILE A 42 -7.68 -17.81 -2.38
CA ILE A 42 -8.83 -18.17 -1.53
C ILE A 42 -9.01 -17.13 -0.42
N ILE A 43 -7.95 -16.79 0.31
CA ILE A 43 -8.03 -15.80 1.39
C ILE A 43 -8.45 -14.44 0.82
N HIS A 44 -7.87 -14.02 -0.31
CA HIS A 44 -8.22 -12.74 -0.91
C HIS A 44 -9.71 -12.70 -1.30
N PHE A 45 -10.23 -13.75 -1.94
CA PHE A 45 -11.65 -13.83 -2.30
C PHE A 45 -12.57 -13.84 -1.08
N ILE A 46 -12.25 -14.64 -0.06
CA ILE A 46 -13.00 -14.66 1.21
C ILE A 46 -13.04 -13.27 1.85
N MET A 47 -11.90 -12.56 1.87
CA MET A 47 -11.82 -11.21 2.42
C MET A 47 -12.57 -10.19 1.58
N THR A 48 -12.64 -10.36 0.25
CA THR A 48 -13.48 -9.53 -0.63
C THR A 48 -14.95 -9.66 -0.26
N VAL A 49 -15.44 -10.88 -0.05
CA VAL A 49 -16.83 -11.13 0.38
C VAL A 49 -17.09 -10.51 1.75
N PHE A 50 -16.18 -10.71 2.72
CA PHE A 50 -16.32 -10.11 4.05
C PHE A 50 -16.30 -8.59 4.02
N TYR A 51 -15.42 -7.98 3.21
CA TYR A 51 -15.39 -6.52 3.09
C TYR A 51 -16.68 -6.00 2.48
N TRP A 52 -17.18 -6.63 1.42
CA TRP A 52 -18.43 -6.22 0.79
C TRP A 52 -19.62 -6.28 1.76
N GLN A 53 -19.73 -7.33 2.58
CA GLN A 53 -20.75 -7.39 3.64
C GLN A 53 -20.53 -6.29 4.68
N PHE A 54 -19.29 -6.09 5.11
CA PHE A 54 -18.92 -5.05 6.06
C PHE A 54 -19.26 -3.65 5.53
N SER A 55 -19.11 -3.39 4.22
CA SER A 55 -19.37 -2.08 3.60
C SER A 55 -20.84 -1.79 3.34
N ILE A 56 -21.72 -2.80 3.33
CA ILE A 56 -23.17 -2.57 3.29
C ILE A 56 -23.69 -2.11 4.65
N ILE A 57 -23.14 -2.68 5.73
CA ILE A 57 -23.59 -2.40 7.10
C ILE A 57 -22.99 -1.08 7.62
N ASN A 58 -21.77 -0.77 7.21
CA ASN A 58 -21.05 0.42 7.67
C ASN A 58 -20.98 1.47 6.55
N ASN A 59 -21.17 2.74 6.89
CA ASN A 59 -21.05 3.83 5.91
C ASN A 59 -19.58 4.04 5.52
N ILE A 60 -19.13 3.38 4.45
CA ILE A 60 -17.74 3.39 3.96
C ILE A 60 -17.65 4.04 2.59
N ASP A 61 -16.51 4.69 2.31
CA ASP A 61 -16.13 5.32 1.04
C ASP A 61 -16.57 4.54 -0.21
N SER A 62 -16.50 3.21 -0.19
CA SER A 62 -16.88 2.34 -1.31
C SER A 62 -18.34 2.49 -1.73
N VAL A 63 -19.26 2.66 -0.79
CA VAL A 63 -20.69 2.87 -1.10
C VAL A 63 -20.87 4.23 -1.77
N VAL A 64 -20.17 5.25 -1.28
CA VAL A 64 -20.19 6.60 -1.85
C VAL A 64 -19.69 6.58 -3.30
N TYR A 65 -18.58 5.92 -3.58
CA TYR A 65 -18.04 5.82 -4.94
C TYR A 65 -19.02 5.13 -5.91
N TYR A 66 -19.64 4.04 -5.47
CA TYR A 66 -20.62 3.32 -6.27
C TYR A 66 -21.88 4.16 -6.53
N ASN A 67 -22.43 4.80 -5.49
CA ASN A 67 -23.61 5.65 -5.63
C ASN A 67 -23.34 6.87 -6.52
N MET A 68 -22.18 7.51 -6.39
CA MET A 68 -21.77 8.58 -7.29
C MET A 68 -21.69 8.10 -8.75
N ALA A 69 -21.12 6.92 -9.00
CA ALA A 69 -21.05 6.32 -10.33
C ALA A 69 -22.44 5.94 -10.89
N LEU A 70 -23.39 5.58 -10.03
CA LEU A 70 -24.79 5.34 -10.43
C LEU A 70 -25.51 6.62 -10.84
N THR A 71 -25.29 7.72 -10.11
CA THR A 71 -26.05 8.97 -10.29
C THR A 71 -25.44 9.93 -11.31
N GLU A 72 -24.11 9.95 -11.45
CA GLU A 72 -23.41 10.90 -12.29
C GLU A 72 -23.53 10.52 -13.77
N LYS A 73 -24.21 11.33 -14.57
CA LYS A 73 -24.45 11.01 -15.99
C LYS A 73 -23.34 11.47 -16.94
N ASN A 74 -22.46 12.35 -16.48
CA ASN A 74 -21.40 12.90 -17.32
C ASN A 74 -20.01 12.48 -16.83
N ILE A 75 -19.32 11.66 -17.62
CA ILE A 75 -17.94 11.22 -17.35
C ILE A 75 -17.00 12.41 -17.09
N LEU A 76 -17.21 13.55 -17.78
CA LEU A 76 -16.35 14.73 -17.63
C LEU A 76 -16.38 15.31 -16.21
N ASN A 77 -17.52 15.21 -15.51
CA ASN A 77 -17.65 15.67 -14.13
C ASN A 77 -16.85 14.79 -13.14
N THR A 78 -16.62 13.54 -13.53
CA THR A 78 -15.82 12.57 -12.76
C THR A 78 -14.33 12.64 -13.07
N LEU A 79 -13.91 13.38 -14.10
CA LEU A 79 -12.49 13.57 -14.38
C LEU A 79 -11.85 14.38 -13.26
N GLY A 80 -10.82 13.81 -12.67
CA GLY A 80 -10.12 14.40 -11.55
C GLY A 80 -9.25 13.37 -10.85
N ILE A 81 -8.85 13.72 -9.64
CA ILE A 81 -7.88 12.98 -8.84
C ILE A 81 -8.57 12.48 -7.56
N GLY A 82 -8.04 11.43 -6.94
CA GLY A 82 -8.51 10.90 -5.69
C GLY A 82 -9.91 10.31 -5.84
N THR A 83 -10.89 10.87 -5.14
CA THR A 83 -12.27 10.34 -5.14
C THR A 83 -12.86 10.39 -6.55
N LYS A 84 -12.70 11.51 -7.27
CA LYS A 84 -13.19 11.67 -8.63
C LYS A 84 -12.64 10.60 -9.57
N PHE A 85 -11.33 10.31 -9.46
CA PHE A 85 -10.69 9.27 -10.25
C PHE A 85 -11.25 7.86 -9.99
N ILE A 86 -11.56 7.52 -8.74
CA ILE A 86 -12.21 6.22 -8.44
C ILE A 86 -13.61 6.17 -9.05
N VAL A 87 -14.36 7.27 -8.98
CA VAL A 87 -15.69 7.36 -9.60
C VAL A 87 -15.57 7.25 -11.13
N SER A 88 -14.58 7.86 -11.76
CA SER A 88 -14.40 7.79 -13.22
C SER A 88 -14.02 6.39 -13.72
N ILE A 89 -13.33 5.58 -12.91
CA ILE A 89 -13.10 4.15 -13.19
C ILE A 89 -14.40 3.36 -12.96
N THR A 90 -15.15 3.68 -11.92
CA THR A 90 -16.34 2.92 -11.52
C THR A 90 -17.53 3.17 -12.44
N LEU A 91 -17.70 4.40 -12.92
CA LEU A 91 -18.80 4.83 -13.79
C LEU A 91 -18.97 3.94 -15.02
N PRO A 92 -17.95 3.67 -15.86
CA PRO A 92 -18.13 2.80 -17.02
C PRO A 92 -18.46 1.35 -16.64
N LEU A 93 -17.96 0.85 -15.51
CA LEU A 93 -18.30 -0.50 -15.01
C LEU A 93 -19.80 -0.58 -14.67
N VAL A 94 -20.33 0.46 -14.03
CA VAL A 94 -21.72 0.51 -13.61
C VAL A 94 -22.65 0.80 -14.78
N GLN A 95 -22.37 1.85 -15.56
CA GLN A 95 -23.30 2.35 -16.58
C GLN A 95 -23.23 1.59 -17.91
N TYR A 96 -22.05 1.14 -18.33
CA TYR A 96 -21.89 0.45 -19.61
C TYR A 96 -21.87 -1.07 -19.47
N LEU A 97 -21.21 -1.60 -18.43
CA LEU A 97 -21.15 -3.05 -18.19
C LEU A 97 -22.27 -3.58 -17.28
N GLY A 98 -23.04 -2.68 -16.65
CA GLY A 98 -24.15 -3.04 -15.78
C GLY A 98 -23.73 -3.68 -14.46
N PHE A 99 -22.52 -3.39 -13.95
CA PHE A 99 -22.04 -4.01 -12.72
C PHE A 99 -22.87 -3.56 -11.51
N ASN A 100 -23.37 -4.53 -10.76
CA ASN A 100 -23.81 -4.28 -9.40
C ASN A 100 -22.63 -3.94 -8.47
N TYR A 101 -22.95 -3.54 -7.24
CA TYR A 101 -21.95 -3.16 -6.24
C TYR A 101 -20.88 -4.23 -5.98
N PHE A 102 -21.27 -5.51 -5.94
CA PHE A 102 -20.35 -6.62 -5.71
C PHE A 102 -19.44 -6.90 -6.90
N ASN A 103 -19.95 -6.76 -8.13
CA ASN A 103 -19.16 -6.90 -9.35
C ASN A 103 -18.10 -5.81 -9.49
N CYS A 104 -18.41 -4.58 -9.06
CA CYS A 104 -17.38 -3.55 -8.92
C CYS A 104 -16.33 -3.94 -7.86
N PHE A 105 -16.73 -4.52 -6.72
CA PHE A 105 -15.78 -5.09 -5.75
C PHE A 105 -14.87 -6.16 -6.37
N ALA A 106 -15.43 -7.07 -7.16
CA ALA A 106 -14.66 -8.12 -7.83
C ALA A 106 -13.59 -7.54 -8.77
N PHE A 107 -13.89 -6.47 -9.51
CA PHE A 107 -12.93 -5.76 -10.34
C PHE A 107 -11.75 -5.18 -9.54
N PHE A 108 -12.04 -4.40 -8.48
CA PHE A 108 -10.99 -3.80 -7.65
C PHE A 108 -10.20 -4.85 -6.85
N SER A 109 -10.87 -5.92 -6.41
CA SER A 109 -10.22 -7.08 -5.79
C SER A 109 -9.26 -7.76 -6.76
N PHE A 110 -9.62 -7.91 -8.03
CA PHE A 110 -8.71 -8.44 -9.03
C PHE A 110 -7.45 -7.56 -9.19
N CYS A 111 -7.58 -6.23 -9.16
CA CYS A 111 -6.42 -5.32 -9.13
C CYS A 111 -5.54 -5.55 -7.89
N GLY A 112 -6.14 -5.69 -6.71
CA GLY A 112 -5.45 -6.02 -5.47
C GLY A 112 -4.70 -7.35 -5.54
N LEU A 113 -5.34 -8.38 -6.11
CA LEU A 113 -4.76 -9.71 -6.33
C LEU A 113 -3.53 -9.64 -7.24
N ILE A 114 -3.57 -8.86 -8.33
CA ILE A 114 -2.38 -8.63 -9.18
C ILE A 114 -1.24 -8.04 -8.33
N GLY A 115 -1.55 -7.09 -7.45
CA GLY A 115 -0.58 -6.50 -6.52
C GLY A 115 0.06 -7.55 -5.59
N PHE A 116 -0.75 -8.47 -5.04
CA PHE A 116 -0.27 -9.58 -4.22
C PHE A 116 0.64 -10.53 -4.98
N PHE A 117 0.29 -10.91 -6.21
CA PHE A 117 1.13 -11.84 -6.99
C PHE A 117 2.45 -11.19 -7.43
N LYS A 118 2.43 -9.88 -7.69
CA LYS A 118 3.62 -9.08 -7.94
C LYS A 118 4.51 -9.01 -6.70
N LEU A 119 3.93 -8.77 -5.53
CA LEU A 119 4.63 -8.78 -4.26
C LEU A 119 5.19 -10.17 -3.93
N TYR A 120 4.40 -11.23 -4.11
CA TYR A 120 4.82 -12.60 -3.85
C TYR A 120 6.02 -12.96 -4.72
N LYS A 121 5.97 -12.68 -6.02
CA LYS A 121 7.11 -12.90 -6.90
C LYS A 121 8.35 -12.15 -6.44
N LEU A 122 8.23 -10.87 -6.08
CA LEU A 122 9.36 -10.09 -5.59
C LEU A 122 9.96 -10.71 -4.33
N LEU A 123 9.14 -11.00 -3.32
CA LEU A 123 9.62 -11.56 -2.07
C LEU A 123 10.23 -12.96 -2.23
N ASP A 124 9.66 -13.81 -3.10
CA ASP A 124 10.22 -15.15 -3.35
C ASP A 124 11.58 -15.10 -4.07
N ILE A 125 11.76 -14.15 -4.99
CA ILE A 125 13.06 -13.89 -5.62
C ILE A 125 14.08 -13.44 -4.56
N LEU A 126 13.73 -12.45 -3.72
CA LEU A 126 14.64 -11.89 -2.71
C LEU A 126 14.93 -12.86 -1.55
N ASP A 127 14.01 -13.76 -1.21
CA ASP A 127 14.16 -14.76 -0.12
C ASP A 127 14.77 -16.09 -0.60
N ARG A 128 15.12 -16.25 -1.89
CA ARG A 128 15.56 -17.52 -2.49
C ARG A 128 16.68 -18.20 -1.70
N ASP A 129 17.67 -17.43 -1.26
CA ASP A 129 18.86 -17.93 -0.55
C ASP A 129 18.78 -17.78 0.98
N ASN A 130 17.89 -16.93 1.48
CA ASN A 130 17.77 -16.62 2.91
C ASN A 130 16.85 -17.60 3.64
N LYS A 131 15.72 -17.95 3.01
CA LYS A 131 14.66 -18.84 3.52
C LYS A 131 14.35 -18.60 5.01
N ILE A 132 14.15 -17.34 5.41
CA ILE A 132 13.96 -17.00 6.83
C ILE A 132 12.65 -17.62 7.32
N ARG A 133 12.73 -18.43 8.39
CA ARG A 133 11.57 -19.19 8.91
C ARG A 133 11.14 -18.73 10.30
N LEU A 134 9.85 -18.84 10.57
CA LEU A 134 9.22 -18.78 11.88
C LEU A 134 8.35 -20.05 12.02
N PHE A 135 8.53 -20.82 13.09
CA PHE A 135 7.87 -22.13 13.27
C PHE A 135 7.97 -23.06 12.04
N LYS A 136 9.14 -23.11 11.40
CA LYS A 136 9.44 -23.86 10.14
C LYS A 136 8.75 -23.33 8.87
N ILE A 137 7.88 -22.32 8.96
CA ILE A 137 7.21 -21.67 7.81
C ILE A 137 8.04 -20.47 7.36
N ARG A 138 8.21 -20.26 6.04
CA ARG A 138 8.90 -19.05 5.53
C ARG A 138 8.08 -17.81 5.90
N ILE A 139 8.74 -16.80 6.46
CA ILE A 139 8.06 -15.57 6.93
C ILE A 139 7.33 -14.86 5.78
N ILE A 140 7.86 -14.92 4.55
CA ILE A 140 7.18 -14.37 3.37
C ILE A 140 5.76 -14.93 3.20
N TYR A 141 5.54 -16.22 3.49
CA TYR A 141 4.23 -16.86 3.36
C TYR A 141 3.28 -16.39 4.46
N ILE A 142 3.78 -16.19 5.68
CA ILE A 142 2.97 -15.65 6.77
C ILE A 142 2.50 -14.23 6.43
N ILE A 143 3.41 -13.37 5.96
CA ILE A 143 3.10 -11.98 5.57
C ILE A 143 2.07 -11.95 4.43
N LEU A 144 2.24 -12.80 3.42
CA LEU A 144 1.37 -12.83 2.24
C LEU A 144 -0.02 -13.40 2.50
N LEU A 145 -0.21 -14.12 3.60
CA LEU A 145 -1.49 -14.75 3.98
C LEU A 145 -2.21 -14.01 5.11
N LEU A 146 -1.72 -12.82 5.47
CA LEU A 146 -2.30 -11.98 6.51
C LEU A 146 -3.71 -11.50 6.12
N PRO A 147 -4.77 -11.92 6.86
CA PRO A 147 -6.15 -11.59 6.54
C PRO A 147 -6.43 -10.10 6.34
N GLN A 148 -5.90 -9.23 7.22
CA GLN A 148 -6.17 -7.80 7.10
C GLN A 148 -5.51 -7.20 5.86
N PHE A 149 -4.35 -7.72 5.48
CA PHE A 149 -3.67 -7.26 4.28
C PHE A 149 -4.57 -7.49 3.05
N HIS A 150 -5.19 -8.68 2.95
CA HIS A 150 -6.15 -8.96 1.90
C HIS A 150 -7.41 -8.09 2.00
N PHE A 151 -7.97 -7.96 3.21
CA PHE A 151 -9.17 -7.18 3.47
C PHE A 151 -9.04 -5.72 3.01
N TRP A 152 -7.94 -5.04 3.34
CA TRP A 152 -7.77 -3.63 2.99
C TRP A 152 -7.35 -3.38 1.54
N THR A 153 -6.90 -4.41 0.83
CA THR A 153 -6.43 -4.29 -0.56
C THR A 153 -7.39 -4.89 -1.59
N CYS A 154 -8.55 -5.41 -1.17
CA CYS A 154 -9.59 -5.92 -2.06
C CYS A 154 -10.75 -4.93 -2.33
N ALA A 155 -10.86 -3.87 -1.53
CA ALA A 155 -12.02 -3.00 -1.54
C ALA A 155 -12.12 -2.15 -2.82
N LEU A 156 -13.37 -1.85 -3.22
CA LEU A 156 -13.68 -0.81 -4.19
C LEU A 156 -13.22 0.55 -3.64
N GLY A 157 -12.14 1.10 -4.20
CA GLY A 157 -11.57 2.34 -3.69
C GLY A 157 -10.11 2.55 -4.02
N LYS A 158 -9.50 3.45 -3.23
CA LYS A 158 -8.13 3.94 -3.45
C LYS A 158 -7.07 2.93 -3.03
N ASP A 159 -7.34 2.10 -2.02
CA ASP A 159 -6.31 1.27 -1.37
C ASP A 159 -5.80 0.14 -2.26
N SER A 160 -6.69 -0.60 -2.93
CA SER A 160 -6.36 -1.67 -3.87
C SER A 160 -5.47 -1.18 -5.02
N LEU A 161 -5.85 -0.06 -5.66
CA LEU A 161 -5.08 0.54 -6.75
C LEU A 161 -3.77 1.17 -6.27
N SER A 162 -3.76 1.81 -5.11
CA SER A 162 -2.52 2.39 -4.55
C SER A 162 -1.52 1.31 -4.18
N PHE A 163 -1.99 0.21 -3.58
CA PHE A 163 -1.15 -0.94 -3.29
C PHE A 163 -0.55 -1.54 -4.57
N LEU A 164 -1.38 -1.83 -5.58
CA LEU A 164 -0.92 -2.32 -6.88
C LEU A 164 0.12 -1.39 -7.50
N ALA A 165 -0.17 -0.09 -7.56
CA ALA A 165 0.72 0.90 -8.13
C ALA A 165 2.08 0.94 -7.41
N THR A 166 2.08 1.00 -6.07
CA THR A 166 3.31 1.00 -5.27
C THR A 166 4.16 -0.26 -5.52
N ILE A 167 3.54 -1.44 -5.58
CA ILE A 167 4.29 -2.68 -5.86
C ILE A 167 4.85 -2.70 -7.29
N LEU A 168 4.09 -2.26 -8.29
CA LEU A 168 4.58 -2.18 -9.67
C LEU A 168 5.73 -1.19 -9.85
N ILE A 169 5.70 -0.06 -9.12
CA ILE A 169 6.78 0.91 -9.11
C ILE A 169 8.04 0.29 -8.52
N ILE A 170 7.94 -0.36 -7.35
CA ILE A 170 9.07 -0.99 -6.69
C ILE A 170 9.63 -2.14 -7.56
N GLU A 171 8.76 -2.95 -8.16
CA GLU A 171 9.18 -3.99 -9.11
C GLU A 171 9.99 -3.42 -10.27
N SER A 172 9.52 -2.31 -10.86
CA SER A 172 10.24 -1.63 -11.94
C SER A 172 11.62 -1.15 -11.47
N VAL A 173 11.69 -0.50 -10.30
CA VAL A 173 12.95 0.01 -9.71
C VAL A 173 13.96 -1.12 -9.49
N LEU A 174 13.51 -2.28 -9.02
CA LEU A 174 14.37 -3.43 -8.74
C LEU A 174 14.83 -4.19 -10.00
N LYS A 175 14.05 -4.16 -11.08
CA LYS A 175 14.30 -4.99 -12.27
C LYS A 175 15.40 -4.46 -13.17
N ASN A 176 15.50 -3.14 -13.37
CA ASN A 176 16.36 -2.58 -14.42
C ASN A 176 16.88 -1.18 -14.04
N ASN A 177 18.16 -0.89 -14.29
CA ASN A 177 18.73 0.44 -14.10
C ASN A 177 18.09 1.54 -14.97
N LYS A 178 17.44 1.19 -16.09
CA LYS A 178 16.70 2.10 -16.99
C LYS A 178 15.18 2.11 -16.73
N PHE A 179 14.73 1.67 -15.55
CA PHE A 179 13.32 1.51 -15.22
C PHE A 179 12.45 2.75 -15.44
N VAL A 180 13.03 3.96 -15.35
CA VAL A 180 12.31 5.24 -15.52
C VAL A 180 11.64 5.34 -16.90
N TYR A 181 12.20 4.68 -17.91
CA TYR A 181 11.63 4.63 -19.27
C TYR A 181 10.69 3.45 -19.51
N SER A 182 10.47 2.59 -18.51
CA SER A 182 9.55 1.47 -18.67
C SER A 182 8.11 1.93 -18.64
N VAL A 183 7.31 1.44 -19.59
CA VAL A 183 5.86 1.72 -19.65
C VAL A 183 5.17 1.35 -18.33
N GLN A 184 5.57 0.23 -17.71
CA GLN A 184 5.07 -0.18 -16.40
C GLN A 184 5.32 0.89 -15.32
N PHE A 185 6.53 1.45 -15.23
CA PHE A 185 6.83 2.48 -14.25
C PHE A 185 6.01 3.75 -14.49
N ILE A 186 5.94 4.22 -15.73
CA ILE A 186 5.19 5.44 -16.07
C ILE A 186 3.70 5.28 -15.74
N LEU A 187 3.09 4.16 -16.16
CA LEU A 187 1.67 3.90 -15.89
C LEU A 187 1.38 3.73 -14.40
N SER A 188 2.25 3.06 -13.65
CA SER A 188 2.05 2.87 -12.21
C SER A 188 2.26 4.16 -11.41
N VAL A 189 3.21 5.00 -11.80
CA VAL A 189 3.39 6.34 -11.23
C VAL A 189 2.18 7.24 -11.52
N ALA A 190 1.68 7.23 -12.76
CA ALA A 190 0.47 7.98 -13.13
C ALA A 190 -0.75 7.47 -12.34
N LEU A 191 -0.91 6.15 -12.22
CA LEU A 191 -1.98 5.55 -11.42
C LEU A 191 -1.88 5.98 -9.94
N LEU A 192 -0.68 5.94 -9.35
CA LEU A 192 -0.48 6.36 -7.96
C LEU A 192 -0.82 7.84 -7.78
N PHE A 193 -0.41 8.70 -8.71
CA PHE A 193 -0.75 10.12 -8.68
C PHE A 193 -2.26 10.35 -8.76
N LEU A 194 -2.94 9.72 -9.72
CA LEU A 194 -4.38 9.89 -9.93
C LEU A 194 -5.20 9.36 -8.74
N VAL A 195 -4.73 8.32 -8.06
CA VAL A 195 -5.43 7.72 -6.90
C VAL A 195 -5.09 8.41 -5.58
N ARG A 196 -3.80 8.70 -5.33
CA ARG A 196 -3.27 9.30 -4.09
C ARG A 196 -2.07 10.22 -4.38
N PRO A 197 -2.30 11.50 -4.72
CA PRO A 197 -1.24 12.47 -5.06
C PRO A 197 -0.15 12.61 -4.01
N TYR A 198 -0.55 12.62 -2.74
CA TYR A 198 0.41 12.76 -1.64
C TYR A 198 1.37 11.56 -1.56
N LEU A 199 0.92 10.33 -1.85
CA LEU A 199 1.81 9.16 -1.90
C LEU A 199 2.80 9.26 -3.07
N PHE A 200 2.35 9.80 -4.20
CA PHE A 200 3.20 10.08 -5.35
C PHE A 200 4.29 11.11 -5.00
N ILE A 201 3.95 12.18 -4.29
CA ILE A 201 4.91 13.19 -3.83
C ILE A 201 5.95 12.55 -2.90
N PHE A 202 5.52 11.74 -1.92
CA PHE A 202 6.45 11.05 -1.02
C PHE A 202 7.38 10.11 -1.78
N LEU A 203 6.89 9.46 -2.84
CA LEU A 203 7.68 8.58 -3.68
C LEU A 203 8.74 9.37 -4.46
N ILE A 204 8.39 10.52 -5.04
CA ILE A 204 9.35 11.39 -5.72
C ILE A 204 10.39 11.92 -4.74
N LEU A 205 9.98 12.40 -3.56
CA LEU A 205 10.91 12.89 -2.55
C LEU A 205 11.90 11.80 -2.15
N ALA A 206 11.42 10.60 -1.86
CA ALA A 206 12.27 9.46 -1.54
C ALA A 206 13.24 9.11 -2.69
N PHE A 207 12.76 9.16 -3.93
CA PHE A 207 13.57 8.89 -5.11
C PHE A 207 14.66 9.94 -5.33
N VAL A 208 14.33 11.22 -5.18
CA VAL A 208 15.31 12.28 -5.40
C VAL A 208 16.33 12.31 -4.25
N ILE A 209 15.90 12.15 -2.99
CA ILE A 209 16.81 12.04 -1.85
C ILE A 209 17.83 10.92 -2.08
N SER A 210 17.37 9.73 -2.49
CA SER A 210 18.27 8.61 -2.74
C SER A 210 19.25 8.87 -3.90
N ARG A 211 18.81 9.55 -4.95
CA ARG A 211 19.65 9.94 -6.09
C ARG A 211 20.61 11.08 -5.79
N ILE A 212 20.27 12.03 -4.92
CA ILE A 212 21.20 13.08 -4.51
C ILE A 212 22.35 12.48 -3.69
N ILE A 213 22.03 11.57 -2.76
CA ILE A 213 23.01 10.95 -1.86
C ILE A 213 23.91 9.96 -2.61
N TYR A 214 23.35 9.05 -3.41
CA TYR A 214 24.13 7.98 -4.09
C TYR A 214 24.33 8.15 -5.59
N GLY A 215 23.70 9.15 -6.21
CA GLY A 215 23.91 9.40 -7.61
C GLY A 215 25.36 9.76 -7.87
N LYS A 216 26.03 8.97 -8.72
CA LYS A 216 27.21 9.40 -9.50
C LYS A 216 26.82 10.45 -10.55
N THR A 217 25.80 11.22 -10.28
CA THR A 217 25.24 12.22 -11.18
C THR A 217 26.09 13.47 -11.08
N HIS A 218 26.42 14.03 -12.24
CA HIS A 218 27.10 15.32 -12.34
C HIS A 218 26.37 16.36 -11.47
N VAL A 219 27.11 17.26 -10.82
CA VAL A 219 26.56 18.26 -9.89
C VAL A 219 25.39 19.03 -10.50
N LEU A 220 25.47 19.32 -11.81
CA LEU A 220 24.39 19.92 -12.60
C LEU A 220 23.05 19.17 -12.47
N TYR A 221 23.04 17.84 -12.57
CA TYR A 221 21.81 17.06 -12.42
C TYR A 221 21.28 17.08 -10.98
N LYS A 222 22.16 17.13 -9.97
CA LYS A 222 21.72 17.31 -8.58
C LYS A 222 21.02 18.65 -8.39
N ILE A 223 21.56 19.72 -8.98
CA ILE A 223 20.95 21.05 -9.00
C ILE A 223 19.59 21.01 -9.72
N LEU A 224 19.51 20.42 -10.92
CA LEU A 224 18.27 20.27 -11.67
C LEU A 224 17.22 19.46 -10.91
N PHE A 225 17.61 18.36 -10.26
CA PHE A 225 16.70 17.56 -9.44
C PHE A 225 16.21 18.34 -8.21
N SER A 226 17.06 19.14 -7.57
CA SER A 226 16.65 20.02 -6.48
C SER A 226 15.64 21.06 -6.95
N PHE A 227 15.85 21.70 -8.10
CA PHE A 227 14.86 22.60 -8.70
C PHE A 227 13.56 21.88 -9.08
N LEU A 228 13.64 20.65 -9.58
CA LEU A 228 12.46 19.83 -9.85
C LEU A 228 11.67 19.54 -8.58
N ILE A 229 12.33 19.15 -7.48
CA ILE A 229 11.66 18.97 -6.18
C ILE A 229 10.97 20.25 -5.75
N ILE A 230 11.68 21.38 -5.79
CA ILE A 230 11.15 22.68 -5.36
C ILE A 230 9.94 23.05 -6.23
N GLY A 231 10.05 22.88 -7.55
CA GLY A 231 8.95 23.13 -8.49
C GLY A 231 7.74 22.24 -8.24
N LEU A 232 7.95 20.95 -8.02
CA LEU A 232 6.88 20.01 -7.67
C LEU A 232 6.24 20.35 -6.32
N PHE A 233 7.04 20.69 -5.31
CA PHE A 233 6.56 21.09 -4.01
C PHE A 233 5.70 22.36 -4.12
N LEU A 234 6.17 23.39 -4.83
CA LEU A 234 5.40 24.62 -5.03
C LEU A 234 4.11 24.37 -5.81
N PHE A 235 4.16 23.51 -6.85
CA PHE A 235 2.97 23.14 -7.62
C PHE A 235 1.94 22.38 -6.79
N PHE A 236 2.37 21.45 -5.94
CA PHE A 236 1.47 20.63 -5.12
C PHE A 236 1.20 21.16 -3.72
N LYS A 237 1.82 22.27 -3.32
CA LYS A 237 1.72 22.85 -1.98
C LYS A 237 0.26 23.02 -1.55
N GLU A 238 -0.54 23.70 -2.36
CA GLU A 238 -1.95 23.96 -2.05
C GLU A 238 -2.77 22.67 -1.93
N SER A 239 -2.49 21.68 -2.78
CA SER A 239 -3.15 20.37 -2.70
C SER A 239 -2.76 19.59 -1.43
N LEU A 240 -1.51 19.71 -0.99
CA LEU A 240 -1.04 19.11 0.27
C LEU A 240 -1.67 19.81 1.47
N LEU A 241 -1.64 21.14 1.50
CA LEU A 241 -2.24 21.98 2.53
C LEU A 241 -3.74 21.69 2.68
N SER A 242 -4.48 21.69 1.57
CA SER A 242 -5.90 21.32 1.57
C SER A 242 -6.15 19.88 2.01
N TYR A 243 -5.33 18.92 1.57
CA TYR A 243 -5.48 17.51 1.98
C TYR A 243 -5.30 17.31 3.48
N PHE A 244 -4.33 18.01 4.07
CA PHE A 244 -4.03 17.94 5.49
C PHE A 244 -4.85 18.92 6.33
N ASN A 245 -5.66 19.77 5.70
CA ASN A 245 -6.43 20.84 6.32
C ASN A 245 -5.55 21.85 7.08
N ILE A 246 -4.45 22.27 6.44
CA ILE A 246 -3.44 23.17 7.00
C ILE A 246 -3.40 24.47 6.19
N GLU A 247 -3.27 25.61 6.85
CA GLU A 247 -3.17 26.92 6.18
C GLU A 247 -1.76 27.19 5.62
N ASP A 248 -0.71 26.77 6.34
CA ASP A 248 0.68 26.90 5.90
C ASP A 248 1.61 25.80 6.47
N PHE A 249 2.87 25.77 6.06
CA PHE A 249 3.87 24.84 6.62
C PHE A 249 4.59 25.41 7.85
N SER A 250 3.89 26.12 8.74
CA SER A 250 4.44 26.58 10.01
C SER A 250 4.20 25.55 11.13
N GLN A 251 5.03 25.60 12.18
CA GLN A 251 4.82 24.76 13.37
C GLN A 251 3.42 24.95 13.97
N LYS A 252 2.93 26.20 14.01
CA LYS A 252 1.60 26.53 14.53
C LYS A 252 0.48 25.83 13.75
N SER A 253 0.63 25.73 12.44
CA SER A 253 -0.38 25.06 11.60
C SER A 253 -0.28 23.54 11.65
N VAL A 254 0.91 22.99 11.90
CA VAL A 254 1.05 21.57 12.25
C VAL A 254 0.33 21.28 13.57
N ASP A 255 0.51 22.14 14.59
CA ASP A 255 -0.16 22.00 15.87
C ASP A 255 -1.70 22.14 15.73
N SER A 256 -2.18 23.08 14.90
CA SER A 256 -3.62 23.22 14.62
C SER A 256 -4.20 22.00 13.90
N THR A 257 -3.43 21.36 13.03
CA THR A 257 -3.82 20.11 12.36
C THR A 257 -3.97 18.97 13.34
N ILE A 258 -2.99 18.85 14.25
CA ILE A 258 -3.01 17.84 15.32
C ILE A 258 -4.24 18.06 16.21
N ASN A 259 -4.53 19.32 16.58
CA ASN A 259 -5.72 19.66 17.35
C ASN A 259 -7.03 19.40 16.59
N PHE A 260 -7.09 19.71 15.29
CA PHE A 260 -8.25 19.39 14.44
C PHE A 260 -8.52 17.89 14.45
N TYR A 261 -7.50 17.04 14.28
CA TYR A 261 -7.67 15.59 14.33
C TYR A 261 -7.96 15.06 15.74
N SER A 262 -7.51 15.76 16.79
CA SER A 262 -7.90 15.50 18.17
C SER A 262 -9.39 15.74 18.39
N GLU A 263 -9.91 16.91 18.02
CA GLU A 263 -11.34 17.22 18.09
C GLU A 263 -12.17 16.27 17.23
N TYR A 264 -11.73 16.03 15.99
CA TYR A 264 -12.37 15.09 15.06
C TYR A 264 -12.41 13.64 15.60
N SER A 265 -11.49 13.27 16.49
CA SER A 265 -11.48 11.96 17.13
C SER A 265 -12.53 11.83 18.23
N GLN A 266 -12.93 12.93 18.88
CA GLN A 266 -13.91 12.93 19.98
C GLN A 266 -15.36 12.77 19.47
N ASP A 267 -15.65 13.26 18.27
CA ASP A 267 -16.99 13.26 17.66
C ASP A 267 -17.45 11.93 17.08
N ARG A 268 -16.61 10.89 17.11
CA ARG A 268 -16.95 9.56 16.56
C ARG A 268 -16.96 8.52 17.68
N SER A 269 -17.69 7.43 17.47
CA SER A 269 -17.73 6.24 18.36
C SER A 269 -16.81 5.12 17.83
N GLY A 270 -15.94 4.52 18.67
CA GLY A 270 -14.84 3.66 18.22
C GLY A 270 -13.57 3.61 19.10
N SER A 271 -12.49 3.04 18.56
CA SER A 271 -11.16 2.98 19.19
C SER A 271 -10.29 4.12 18.66
N PHE A 272 -10.41 5.27 19.32
CA PHE A 272 -9.75 6.53 18.96
C PHE A 272 -8.37 6.64 19.56
N ILE A 273 -7.58 7.48 18.92
CA ILE A 273 -6.33 7.99 19.46
C ILE A 273 -6.39 9.50 19.29
N ASP A 274 -6.16 10.21 20.37
CA ASP A 274 -5.95 11.64 20.35
C ASP A 274 -4.48 11.92 20.01
N PRO A 275 -4.18 12.46 18.82
CA PRO A 275 -2.81 12.77 18.43
C PRO A 275 -2.19 13.93 19.20
N ALA A 276 -2.99 14.81 19.81
CA ALA A 276 -2.48 15.95 20.58
C ALA A 276 -1.93 15.54 21.95
N SER A 277 -2.60 14.61 22.62
CA SER A 277 -2.17 14.12 23.94
C SER A 277 -1.16 12.96 23.89
N THR A 278 -0.92 12.38 22.70
CA THR A 278 -0.03 11.23 22.53
C THR A 278 1.36 11.64 22.06
N ASN A 279 2.42 11.14 22.71
CA ASN A 279 3.79 11.37 22.26
C ASN A 279 4.02 10.82 20.83
N PHE A 280 4.80 11.53 20.02
CA PHE A 280 5.16 11.15 18.65
C PHE A 280 5.61 9.68 18.49
N PHE A 281 6.51 9.18 19.33
CA PHE A 281 6.97 7.79 19.23
C PHE A 281 5.83 6.79 19.48
N MET A 282 4.94 7.12 20.41
CA MET A 282 3.75 6.32 20.69
C MET A 282 2.72 6.42 19.56
N LEU A 283 2.63 7.54 18.84
CA LEU A 283 1.81 7.66 17.63
C LEU A 283 2.32 6.79 16.49
N VAL A 284 3.63 6.82 16.23
CA VAL A 284 4.27 5.95 15.24
C VAL A 284 4.04 4.47 15.59
N PHE A 285 4.23 4.11 16.85
CA PHE A 285 3.97 2.76 17.34
C PHE A 285 2.50 2.36 17.19
N SER A 286 1.58 3.26 17.54
CA SER A 286 0.15 3.04 17.43
C SER A 286 -0.31 2.87 15.99
N TYR A 287 0.25 3.65 15.05
CA TYR A 287 -0.04 3.55 13.63
C TYR A 287 0.31 2.17 13.06
N LEU A 288 1.42 1.57 13.50
CA LEU A 288 1.89 0.28 12.99
C LEU A 288 1.23 -0.92 13.68
N TYR A 289 1.07 -0.86 15.01
CA TYR A 289 0.82 -2.06 15.81
C TYR A 289 -0.44 -2.03 16.66
N ARG A 290 -1.20 -0.92 16.71
CA ARG A 290 -2.51 -0.90 17.38
C ARG A 290 -3.64 -1.18 16.38
N PRO A 291 -4.78 -1.76 16.82
CA PRO A 291 -5.15 -2.10 18.20
C PRO A 291 -4.39 -3.30 18.78
N PHE A 292 -4.17 -3.31 20.09
CA PHE A 292 -3.84 -4.53 20.86
C PHE A 292 -5.10 -5.21 21.39
N PHE A 293 -4.95 -6.37 22.04
CA PHE A 293 -6.08 -7.14 22.59
C PHE A 293 -6.96 -6.34 23.53
N TYR A 294 -6.37 -5.46 24.34
CA TYR A 294 -7.08 -4.60 25.29
C TYR A 294 -7.76 -3.38 24.62
N ASP A 295 -7.37 -3.03 23.39
CA ASP A 295 -8.01 -1.97 22.60
C ASP A 295 -9.22 -2.48 21.80
N ALA A 296 -9.39 -3.80 21.73
CA ALA A 296 -10.32 -4.44 20.83
C ALA A 296 -11.74 -4.44 21.40
N LYS A 297 -12.61 -3.63 20.82
CA LYS A 297 -14.04 -3.50 21.19
C LYS A 297 -14.97 -4.40 20.36
N GLY A 298 -14.43 -5.30 19.54
CA GLY A 298 -15.21 -6.21 18.70
C GLY A 298 -14.36 -7.24 17.96
N ALA A 299 -15.02 -8.24 17.35
CA ALA A 299 -14.36 -9.38 16.70
C ALA A 299 -13.33 -8.95 15.64
N LEU A 300 -13.67 -8.00 14.77
CA LEU A 300 -12.73 -7.47 13.77
C LEU A 300 -11.48 -6.84 14.42
N GLN A 301 -11.63 -6.13 15.53
CA GLN A 301 -10.50 -5.53 16.24
C GLN A 301 -9.65 -6.59 16.96
N LEU A 302 -10.25 -7.67 17.45
CA LEU A 302 -9.51 -8.81 18.03
C LEU A 302 -8.68 -9.55 16.97
N PHE A 303 -9.24 -9.79 15.79
CA PHE A 303 -8.45 -10.31 14.67
C PHE A 303 -7.33 -9.34 14.27
N SER A 304 -7.63 -8.03 14.25
CA SER A 304 -6.62 -6.99 13.99
C SER A 304 -5.47 -7.06 14.99
N SER A 305 -5.77 -7.25 16.28
CA SER A 305 -4.73 -7.23 17.31
C SER A 305 -3.79 -8.43 17.26
N ILE A 306 -4.30 -9.61 16.89
CA ILE A 306 -3.48 -10.80 16.69
C ILE A 306 -2.49 -10.55 15.56
N GLU A 307 -2.98 -10.06 14.42
CA GLU A 307 -2.14 -9.78 13.25
C GLU A 307 -1.09 -8.70 13.53
N ASN A 308 -1.48 -7.65 14.25
CA ASN A 308 -0.55 -6.60 14.69
C ASN A 308 0.56 -7.12 15.59
N LEU A 309 0.24 -8.02 16.51
CA LEU A 309 1.24 -8.66 17.36
C LEU A 309 2.22 -9.48 16.50
N PHE A 310 1.72 -10.23 15.51
CA PHE A 310 2.58 -10.95 14.56
C PHE A 310 3.48 -10.00 13.78
N LEU A 311 2.96 -8.88 13.26
CA LEU A 311 3.75 -7.87 12.59
C LEU A 311 4.84 -7.32 13.51
N LEU A 312 4.52 -6.99 14.76
CA LEU A 312 5.49 -6.52 15.75
C LEU A 312 6.63 -7.53 15.97
N VAL A 313 6.29 -8.81 16.16
CA VAL A 313 7.29 -9.88 16.34
C VAL A 313 8.20 -10.01 15.11
N ILE A 314 7.63 -9.92 13.89
CA ILE A 314 8.41 -9.96 12.65
C ILE A 314 9.34 -8.73 12.54
N PHE A 315 8.84 -7.52 12.85
CA PHE A 315 9.64 -6.30 12.82
C PHE A 315 10.82 -6.37 13.81
N ILE A 316 10.59 -6.84 15.04
CA ILE A 316 11.65 -7.05 16.03
C ILE A 316 12.67 -8.06 15.51
N LYS A 317 12.23 -9.17 14.91
CA LYS A 317 13.12 -10.18 14.33
C LYS A 317 13.95 -9.66 13.15
N PHE A 318 13.41 -8.71 12.39
CA PHE A 318 14.09 -8.08 11.25
C PHE A 318 15.01 -6.94 11.67
N PHE A 319 14.88 -6.44 12.90
CA PHE A 319 15.77 -5.42 13.42
C PHE A 319 17.21 -5.94 13.48
N SER A 320 18.12 -5.27 12.77
CA SER A 320 19.56 -5.53 12.88
C SER A 320 20.34 -4.25 12.65
N LEU A 321 21.41 -4.05 13.42
CA LEU A 321 22.31 -2.89 13.25
C LEU A 321 22.95 -2.88 11.85
N ASN A 322 23.17 -4.07 11.27
CA ASN A 322 23.66 -4.19 9.91
C ASN A 322 22.64 -3.68 8.89
N PHE A 323 21.34 -3.98 9.06
CA PHE A 323 20.30 -3.43 8.20
C PHE A 323 20.34 -1.91 8.20
N ILE A 324 20.33 -1.28 9.37
CA ILE A 324 20.39 0.19 9.51
C ILE A 324 21.62 0.77 8.82
N LYS A 325 22.80 0.19 9.06
CA LYS A 325 24.05 0.64 8.42
C LYS A 325 24.02 0.52 6.90
N TYR A 326 23.32 -0.47 6.35
CA TYR A 326 23.24 -0.69 4.91
C TYR A 326 22.23 0.21 4.22
N ILE A 327 21.22 0.73 4.91
CA ILE A 327 20.28 1.73 4.36
C ILE A 327 21.07 2.88 3.75
N PHE A 328 22.12 3.31 4.45
CA PHE A 328 23.05 4.35 4.01
C PHE A 328 24.26 3.80 3.22
N LYS A 329 24.11 2.71 2.48
CA LYS A 329 25.15 2.20 1.56
C LYS A 329 24.63 1.87 0.17
N ASP A 330 23.32 1.81 -0.01
CA ASP A 330 22.71 1.43 -1.29
C ASP A 330 21.56 2.38 -1.65
N SER A 331 21.53 2.80 -2.92
CA SER A 331 20.55 3.78 -3.41
C SER A 331 19.11 3.27 -3.41
N ILE A 332 18.91 1.98 -3.68
CA ILE A 332 17.59 1.36 -3.71
C ILE A 332 17.09 1.20 -2.28
N LEU A 333 17.96 0.72 -1.38
CA LEU A 333 17.58 0.56 0.01
C LEU A 333 17.27 1.91 0.68
N LEU A 334 18.06 2.95 0.40
CA LEU A 334 17.76 4.30 0.86
C LEU A 334 16.43 4.80 0.29
N PHE A 335 16.14 4.58 -1.00
CA PHE A 335 14.86 4.94 -1.61
C PHE A 335 13.68 4.28 -0.89
N LEU A 336 13.71 2.95 -0.73
CA LEU A 336 12.62 2.20 -0.12
C LEU A 336 12.39 2.62 1.34
N MET A 337 13.46 2.79 2.11
CA MET A 337 13.35 3.18 3.51
C MET A 337 12.97 4.64 3.69
N THR A 338 13.44 5.55 2.84
CA THR A 338 13.01 6.96 2.86
C THR A 338 11.52 7.03 2.53
N TYR A 339 11.04 6.30 1.52
CA TYR A 339 9.62 6.23 1.20
C TYR A 339 8.79 5.68 2.37
N PHE A 340 9.26 4.60 2.99
CA PHE A 340 8.64 4.01 4.19
C PHE A 340 8.55 5.02 5.35
N PHE A 341 9.65 5.69 5.70
CA PHE A 341 9.70 6.61 6.84
C PHE A 341 8.91 7.89 6.61
N ILE A 342 8.97 8.50 5.42
CA ILE A 342 8.14 9.69 5.11
C ILE A 342 6.66 9.37 5.32
N ASN A 343 6.21 8.23 4.78
CA ASN A 343 4.84 7.77 4.96
C ASN A 343 4.51 7.52 6.44
N LEU A 344 5.39 6.81 7.16
CA LEU A 344 5.20 6.48 8.56
C LEU A 344 5.04 7.73 9.43
N ILE A 345 5.91 8.72 9.26
CA ILE A 345 5.91 9.97 10.02
C ILE A 345 4.62 10.74 9.72
N ILE A 346 4.35 11.05 8.46
CA ILE A 346 3.22 11.90 8.09
C ILE A 346 1.87 11.24 8.43
N LYS A 347 1.74 9.92 8.25
CA LYS A 347 0.50 9.21 8.59
C LYS A 347 0.29 9.04 10.08
N SER A 348 1.36 8.93 10.87
CA SER A 348 1.25 8.88 12.33
C SER A 348 0.73 10.20 12.93
N LEU A 349 1.13 11.35 12.38
CA LEU A 349 0.69 12.69 12.83
C LEU A 349 -0.79 12.98 12.53
N THR A 350 -1.38 12.29 11.54
CA THR A 350 -2.77 12.45 11.14
C THR A 350 -3.66 11.31 11.62
N LEU A 351 -3.17 10.55 12.62
CA LEU A 351 -3.86 9.40 13.16
C LEU A 351 -4.92 9.83 14.17
N TYR A 352 -6.20 9.71 13.77
CA TYR A 352 -7.35 9.90 14.67
C TYR A 352 -8.14 8.61 14.90
N ASN A 353 -7.91 7.55 14.11
CA ASN A 353 -8.70 6.31 14.15
C ASN A 353 -7.84 5.06 13.88
N LEU A 354 -7.94 4.04 14.74
CA LEU A 354 -7.18 2.80 14.61
C LEU A 354 -7.56 1.94 13.39
N GLY A 355 -8.80 2.01 12.93
CA GLY A 355 -9.24 1.43 11.66
C GLY A 355 -8.58 2.11 10.46
N LEU A 356 -8.40 3.43 10.51
CA LEU A 356 -7.67 4.17 9.47
C LEU A 356 -6.20 3.72 9.40
N ALA A 357 -5.53 3.60 10.55
CA ALA A 357 -4.17 3.05 10.64
C ALA A 357 -4.11 1.64 10.03
N SER A 358 -5.05 0.78 10.44
CA SER A 358 -5.14 -0.60 9.97
C SER A 358 -5.29 -0.67 8.45
N ARG A 359 -6.02 0.26 7.83
CA ARG A 359 -6.15 0.36 6.36
C ARG A 359 -4.89 0.87 5.68
N GLN A 360 -4.35 2.00 6.15
CA GLN A 360 -3.28 2.73 5.45
C GLN A 360 -1.92 2.04 5.57
N LYS A 361 -1.65 1.32 6.67
CA LYS A 361 -0.35 0.67 6.89
C LYS A 361 -0.01 -0.40 5.84
N TYR A 362 -0.99 -1.10 5.28
CA TYR A 362 -0.76 -2.18 4.30
C TYR A 362 -0.27 -1.70 2.93
N ILE A 363 -0.34 -0.39 2.65
CA ILE A 363 0.33 0.19 1.48
C ILE A 363 1.84 0.31 1.72
N ILE A 364 2.26 0.49 2.97
CA ILE A 364 3.61 0.89 3.36
C ILE A 364 4.43 -0.29 3.90
N ILE A 365 3.81 -1.19 4.67
CA ILE A 365 4.44 -2.40 5.23
C ILE A 365 5.13 -3.26 4.16
N PRO A 366 4.55 -3.50 2.97
CA PRO A 366 5.23 -4.27 1.93
C PRO A 366 6.54 -3.67 1.48
N VAL A 367 6.65 -2.33 1.48
CA VAL A 367 7.89 -1.62 1.13
C VAL A 367 9.00 -1.95 2.12
N PHE A 368 8.69 -1.96 3.43
CA PHE A 368 9.64 -2.36 4.46
C PHE A 368 10.10 -3.80 4.28
N PHE A 369 9.18 -4.74 4.02
CA PHE A 369 9.55 -6.13 3.79
C PHE A 369 10.42 -6.31 2.55
N ILE A 370 10.08 -5.66 1.44
CA ILE A 370 10.93 -5.67 0.24
C ILE A 370 12.32 -5.11 0.55
N ALA A 371 12.40 -3.98 1.27
CA ALA A 371 13.67 -3.37 1.66
C ALA A 371 14.54 -4.33 2.51
N PHE A 372 13.92 -4.99 3.50
CA PHE A 372 14.62 -5.94 4.36
C PHE A 372 15.13 -7.16 3.59
N TYR A 373 14.30 -7.79 2.75
CA TYR A 373 14.71 -8.95 1.97
C TYR A 373 15.75 -8.59 0.90
N TYR A 374 15.65 -7.41 0.30
CA TYR A 374 16.67 -6.87 -0.60
C TYR A 374 18.02 -6.67 0.11
N PHE A 375 18.01 -6.10 1.32
CA PHE A 375 19.21 -6.01 2.16
C PHE A 375 19.83 -7.40 2.41
N LYS A 376 19.01 -8.38 2.77
CA LYS A 376 19.50 -9.73 3.08
C LYS A 376 20.12 -10.42 1.88
N GLU A 377 19.51 -10.31 0.70
CA GLU A 377 20.08 -10.80 -0.54
C GLU A 377 21.45 -10.17 -0.82
N MET A 378 21.56 -8.83 -0.74
CA MET A 378 22.83 -8.13 -0.92
C MET A 378 23.89 -8.54 0.10
N TYR A 379 23.49 -8.68 1.37
CA TYR A 379 24.39 -9.04 2.45
C TYR A 379 24.98 -10.45 2.23
N ASN A 380 24.16 -11.43 1.86
CA ASN A 380 24.63 -12.79 1.60
C ASN A 380 25.54 -12.87 0.38
N ARG A 381 25.19 -12.20 -0.72
CA ARG A 381 26.06 -12.14 -1.92
C ARG A 381 27.44 -11.59 -1.57
N ARG A 382 27.51 -10.59 -0.68
CA ARG A 382 28.79 -10.05 -0.21
C ARG A 382 29.57 -11.05 0.64
N GLN A 383 28.92 -11.80 1.53
CA GLN A 383 29.60 -12.82 2.35
C GLN A 383 30.17 -13.94 1.47
N LEU A 384 29.38 -14.46 0.52
CA LEU A 384 29.84 -15.48 -0.43
C LEU A 384 31.04 -15.00 -1.26
N PHE A 385 31.06 -13.72 -1.64
CA PHE A 385 32.21 -13.12 -2.32
C PHE A 385 33.46 -13.06 -1.44
N LEU A 386 33.33 -12.65 -0.17
CA LEU A 386 34.46 -12.61 0.78
C LEU A 386 35.01 -14.02 1.04
N GLU A 387 34.14 -15.01 1.26
CA GLU A 387 34.52 -16.42 1.41
C GLU A 387 35.23 -16.99 0.17
N SER A 388 34.97 -16.45 -1.03
CA SER A 388 35.65 -16.85 -2.26
C SER A 388 37.03 -16.22 -2.45
N ILE A 389 37.35 -15.15 -1.72
CA ILE A 389 38.68 -14.53 -1.72
C ILE A 389 39.60 -15.22 -0.70
N ASP A 390 39.03 -15.73 0.39
CA ASP A 390 39.77 -16.41 1.46
C ASP A 390 40.11 -17.89 1.14
N ARG A 391 39.59 -18.44 0.04
CA ARG A 391 39.90 -19.78 -0.50
C ARG A 391 40.83 -19.67 -1.69
#